data_AF-A0A2N0R0A4-F1
#
_entry.id   AF-A0A2N0R0A4-F1
#
_cell.length_a   1.000
_cell.length_b   1.000
_cell.length_c   1.000
_cell.angle_alpha   90.00
_cell.angle_beta   90.00
_cell.angle_gamma   90.00
#
_symmetry.space_group_name_H-M   'P 1'
#
loop_
_entity.id
_entity.type
_entity.pdbx_description
1 polymer ?
#
loop_
_entity_poly.entity_id
_entity_poly.type
_entity_poly.pdbx_seq_one_letter_code
_entity_poly.pdbx_strand_id
1 'polypeptide(L)'
;KELNEILDGSQELKSYELEQKNDDAEKQFHKLEKIAEIYQSSQSSQNELREIQIYYKQIEEENLDLQQRNFNFEQYNQKLRLELATQIKEFAKKENIFQTQIINLQNEKQSLASNLTEQLKQNNLINQQVQTQISQLEQEKIDLHEKLTQTEANIQELKSQKENLIKEKKQLEIKLNQIQVNYEQIEQEKIRLHDVVISLSQEHKLTIKLKVKLEREIAQLEQKLNNEKQIEIQLTQALQIKEDKVDESEQRLINLDYERIKKLKKEMNEIDKKLLIILSSGKNTNKIHKEKEVKQKEMEEFKQELSRTSASYNTNRKKWVFKQVNNFLKAKNDFLTLQEKAIKKLQNCCNHLESSINKERNTIGSTRSVKTSELVDKYTKEFQNILLKYNDVLLELKLNKKFSSLKKIVQENKELKECLMIENILKLNSYNLDKYKIFKFATNSKKGTRIQLNSNMMAEDINSLRKNFDELKLELKQETKGLKNLAGN
;
A
#
# COMPACT_ATOMS: atom_id res chain seq x y z
N LYS A 1 -203.17 53.78 -183.43
CA LYS A 1 -204.50 53.19 -183.67
C LYS A 1 -204.63 51.98 -182.73
N GLU A 2 -205.26 52.20 -181.57
CA GLU A 2 -205.96 51.22 -180.71
C GLU A 2 -205.28 50.19 -179.76
N LEU A 3 -203.99 50.24 -179.38
CA LEU A 3 -203.48 49.33 -178.31
C LEU A 3 -202.34 49.90 -177.44
N ASN A 4 -202.44 51.18 -177.04
CA ASN A 4 -201.34 51.94 -176.45
C ASN A 4 -201.58 52.53 -175.03
N GLU A 5 -202.61 52.10 -174.28
CA GLU A 5 -202.99 52.82 -173.03
C GLU A 5 -203.12 51.99 -171.72
N ILE A 6 -202.72 50.70 -171.66
CA ILE A 6 -202.91 49.90 -170.41
C ILE A 6 -201.63 49.35 -169.78
N LEU A 7 -200.45 49.42 -170.41
CA LEU A 7 -199.24 48.78 -169.87
C LEU A 7 -198.23 49.72 -169.18
N ASP A 8 -198.55 51.01 -169.06
CA ASP A 8 -197.64 52.05 -168.52
C ASP A 8 -197.73 52.23 -166.99
N GLY A 9 -198.55 51.43 -166.27
CA GLY A 9 -198.82 51.65 -164.83
C GLY A 9 -198.29 50.60 -163.84
N SER A 10 -197.70 49.49 -164.28
CA SER A 10 -197.46 48.31 -163.40
C SER A 10 -196.00 48.05 -163.03
N GLN A 11 -195.02 48.62 -163.74
CA GLN A 11 -193.60 48.29 -163.52
C GLN A 11 -192.81 49.29 -162.66
N GLU A 12 -193.34 50.48 -162.37
CA GLU A 12 -192.68 51.45 -161.47
C GLU A 12 -192.85 51.14 -159.97
N LEU A 13 -193.72 50.20 -159.56
CA LEU A 13 -193.98 49.89 -158.15
C LEU A 13 -193.16 48.73 -157.56
N LYS A 14 -192.40 47.99 -158.37
CA LYS A 14 -191.63 46.82 -157.88
C LYS A 14 -190.17 47.11 -157.55
N SER A 15 -189.65 48.27 -157.93
CA SER A 15 -188.26 48.66 -157.68
C SER A 15 -188.03 49.30 -156.30
N TYR A 16 -189.06 49.85 -155.65
CA TYR A 16 -188.87 50.62 -154.41
C TYR A 16 -188.96 49.80 -153.09
N GLU A 17 -189.54 48.59 -153.11
CA GLU A 17 -189.70 47.76 -151.89
C GLU A 17 -188.48 46.86 -151.57
N LEU A 18 -187.56 46.63 -152.52
CA LEU A 18 -186.45 45.70 -152.30
C LEU A 18 -185.24 46.35 -151.58
N GLU A 19 -185.10 47.67 -151.65
CA GLU A 19 -183.90 48.36 -151.15
C GLU A 19 -183.94 48.62 -149.63
N GLN A 20 -185.13 48.64 -148.99
CA GLN A 20 -185.25 48.87 -147.53
C GLN A 20 -185.04 47.63 -146.65
N LYS A 21 -185.10 46.40 -147.19
CA LYS A 21 -184.97 45.19 -146.36
C LYS A 21 -183.54 44.75 -146.06
N ASN A 22 -182.54 45.29 -146.75
CA ASN A 22 -181.16 44.81 -146.61
C ASN A 22 -180.39 45.50 -145.47
N ASP A 23 -180.69 46.78 -145.19
CA ASP A 23 -179.99 47.57 -144.16
C ASP A 23 -180.27 47.13 -142.71
N ASP A 24 -181.37 46.44 -142.43
CA ASP A 24 -181.75 46.06 -141.06
C ASP A 24 -181.08 44.74 -140.59
N ALA A 25 -180.68 43.87 -141.53
CA ALA A 25 -180.03 42.60 -141.22
C ALA A 25 -178.59 42.78 -140.71
N GLU A 26 -177.87 43.76 -141.22
CA GLU A 26 -176.45 43.96 -140.92
C GLU A 26 -176.21 44.48 -139.48
N LYS A 27 -177.17 45.23 -138.91
CA LYS A 27 -177.08 45.73 -137.53
C LYS A 27 -177.25 44.66 -136.46
N GLN A 28 -177.95 43.56 -136.73
CA GLN A 28 -178.14 42.51 -135.71
C GLN A 28 -176.90 41.64 -135.52
N PHE A 29 -176.13 41.39 -136.57
CA PHE A 29 -174.95 40.51 -136.50
C PHE A 29 -173.87 41.09 -135.58
N HIS A 30 -173.68 42.40 -135.60
CA HIS A 30 -172.64 43.07 -134.80
C HIS A 30 -172.90 43.05 -133.28
N LYS A 31 -174.15 42.82 -132.83
CA LYS A 31 -174.46 42.70 -131.40
C LYS A 31 -174.09 41.35 -130.81
N LEU A 32 -174.17 40.27 -131.58
CA LEU A 32 -173.88 38.92 -131.10
C LEU A 32 -172.40 38.69 -130.84
N GLU A 33 -171.53 39.29 -131.67
CA GLU A 33 -170.07 39.18 -131.54
C GLU A 33 -169.56 39.72 -130.20
N LYS A 34 -170.09 40.86 -129.75
CA LYS A 34 -169.71 41.46 -128.45
C LYS A 34 -170.05 40.61 -127.22
N ILE A 35 -171.05 39.74 -127.30
CA ILE A 35 -171.46 38.92 -126.14
C ILE A 35 -170.49 37.75 -125.95
N ALA A 36 -169.91 37.22 -127.02
CA ALA A 36 -168.98 36.09 -126.97
C ALA A 36 -167.66 36.44 -126.25
N GLU A 37 -167.09 37.62 -126.50
CA GLU A 37 -165.83 38.07 -125.86
C GLU A 37 -165.94 38.21 -124.32
N ILE A 38 -167.09 38.68 -123.83
CA ILE A 38 -167.32 38.88 -122.39
C ILE A 38 -167.31 37.54 -121.65
N TYR A 39 -167.90 36.49 -122.24
CA TYR A 39 -168.00 35.19 -121.59
C TYR A 39 -166.62 34.52 -121.44
N GLN A 40 -165.76 34.61 -122.46
CA GLN A 40 -164.39 34.08 -122.39
C GLN A 40 -163.55 34.77 -121.30
N SER A 41 -163.69 36.09 -121.16
CA SER A 41 -162.94 36.88 -120.17
C SER A 41 -163.28 36.49 -118.72
N SER A 42 -164.56 36.27 -118.42
CA SER A 42 -165.05 35.85 -117.09
C SER A 42 -164.45 34.53 -116.62
N GLN A 43 -164.29 33.58 -117.53
CA GLN A 43 -163.87 32.22 -117.19
C GLN A 43 -162.38 32.15 -116.84
N SER A 44 -161.57 33.05 -117.42
CA SER A 44 -160.14 33.18 -117.09
C SER A 44 -159.92 33.65 -115.65
N SER A 45 -160.64 34.69 -115.21
CA SER A 45 -160.48 35.25 -113.85
C SER A 45 -160.87 34.28 -112.74
N GLN A 46 -161.83 33.38 -112.96
CA GLN A 46 -162.20 32.37 -111.96
C GLN A 46 -161.10 31.33 -111.74
N ASN A 47 -160.32 30.99 -112.76
CA ASN A 47 -159.21 30.04 -112.62
C ASN A 47 -158.05 30.64 -111.83
N GLU A 48 -157.68 31.90 -112.07
CA GLU A 48 -156.62 32.59 -111.33
C GLU A 48 -156.92 32.66 -109.82
N LEU A 49 -158.17 32.94 -109.44
CA LEU A 49 -158.57 33.01 -108.03
C LEU A 49 -158.39 31.65 -107.31
N ARG A 50 -158.64 30.55 -108.02
CA ARG A 50 -158.55 29.20 -107.45
C ARG A 50 -157.10 28.80 -107.19
N GLU A 51 -156.17 29.21 -108.06
CA GLU A 51 -154.73 28.98 -107.86
C GLU A 51 -154.21 29.73 -106.62
N ILE A 52 -154.61 30.99 -106.43
CA ILE A 52 -154.20 31.79 -105.26
C ILE A 52 -154.66 31.13 -103.94
N GLN A 53 -155.87 30.57 -103.89
CA GLN A 53 -156.38 29.89 -102.69
C GLN A 53 -155.58 28.63 -102.36
N ILE A 54 -155.17 27.85 -103.38
CA ILE A 54 -154.32 26.67 -103.18
C ILE A 54 -152.96 27.09 -102.61
N TYR A 55 -152.37 28.15 -103.17
CA TYR A 55 -151.07 28.65 -102.73
C TYR A 55 -151.09 29.15 -101.28
N TYR A 56 -152.13 29.89 -100.87
CA TYR A 56 -152.26 30.36 -99.49
C TYR A 56 -152.36 29.22 -98.48
N LYS A 57 -153.07 28.14 -98.82
CA LYS A 57 -153.23 26.98 -97.95
C LYS A 57 -151.92 26.22 -97.76
N GLN A 58 -151.08 26.14 -98.79
CA GLN A 58 -149.73 25.56 -98.70
C GLN A 58 -148.82 26.35 -97.76
N ILE A 59 -148.86 27.69 -97.82
CA ILE A 59 -148.07 28.55 -96.92
C ILE A 59 -148.48 28.36 -95.46
N GLU A 60 -149.78 28.24 -95.19
CA GLU A 60 -150.28 28.06 -93.82
C GLU A 60 -149.82 26.73 -93.20
N GLU A 61 -149.85 25.66 -93.99
CA GLU A 61 -149.31 24.35 -93.59
C GLU A 61 -147.79 24.40 -93.34
N GLU A 62 -147.02 25.06 -94.21
CA GLU A 62 -145.57 25.20 -94.06
C GLU A 62 -145.20 26.03 -92.82
N ASN A 63 -145.96 27.09 -92.52
CA ASN A 63 -145.74 27.92 -91.34
C ASN A 63 -146.05 27.15 -90.03
N LEU A 64 -147.07 26.30 -90.03
CA LEU A 64 -147.38 25.43 -88.89
C LEU A 64 -146.26 24.41 -88.63
N ASP A 65 -145.69 23.82 -89.68
CA ASP A 65 -144.56 22.89 -89.57
C ASP A 65 -143.30 23.59 -89.03
N LEU A 66 -143.01 24.81 -89.52
CA LEU A 66 -141.91 25.64 -89.02
C LEU A 66 -142.07 25.99 -87.53
N GLN A 67 -143.27 26.32 -87.08
CA GLN A 67 -143.53 26.61 -85.66
C GLN A 67 -143.28 25.37 -84.77
N GLN A 68 -143.76 24.19 -85.18
CA GLN A 68 -143.47 22.96 -84.44
C GLN A 68 -141.98 22.64 -84.40
N ARG A 69 -141.28 22.82 -85.52
CA ARG A 69 -139.83 22.60 -85.59
C ARG A 69 -139.07 23.56 -84.67
N ASN A 70 -139.49 24.82 -84.61
CA ASN A 70 -138.86 25.83 -83.76
C ASN A 70 -139.08 25.52 -82.26
N PHE A 71 -140.28 25.09 -81.87
CA PHE A 71 -140.56 24.64 -80.51
C PHE A 71 -139.69 23.44 -80.11
N ASN A 72 -139.53 22.47 -81.00
CA ASN A 72 -138.66 21.30 -80.77
C ASN A 72 -137.18 21.72 -80.61
N PHE A 73 -136.70 22.66 -81.42
CA PHE A 73 -135.34 23.20 -81.27
C PHE A 73 -135.12 23.93 -79.94
N GLU A 74 -136.12 24.68 -79.48
CA GLU A 74 -136.03 25.40 -78.21
C GLU A 74 -135.97 24.43 -77.01
N GLN A 75 -136.78 23.38 -77.02
CA GLN A 75 -136.71 22.30 -76.03
C GLN A 75 -135.35 21.58 -76.04
N TYR A 76 -134.83 21.26 -77.22
CA TYR A 76 -133.50 20.64 -77.35
C TYR A 76 -132.38 21.55 -76.81
N ASN A 77 -132.44 22.85 -77.11
CA ASN A 77 -131.48 23.84 -76.60
C ASN A 77 -131.58 24.01 -75.07
N GLN A 78 -132.78 23.98 -74.49
CA GLN A 78 -132.94 24.03 -73.03
C GLN A 78 -132.32 22.80 -72.34
N LYS A 79 -132.52 21.61 -72.90
CA LYS A 79 -131.90 20.37 -72.40
C LYS A 79 -130.37 20.44 -72.42
N LEU A 80 -129.78 20.88 -73.55
CA LEU A 80 -128.34 21.09 -73.69
C LEU A 80 -127.77 22.07 -72.67
N ARG A 81 -128.46 23.20 -72.43
CA ARG A 81 -128.04 24.19 -71.42
C ARG A 81 -128.03 23.58 -70.01
N LEU A 82 -129.01 22.75 -69.68
CA LEU A 82 -129.08 22.09 -68.38
C LEU A 82 -127.96 21.05 -68.22
N GLU A 83 -127.68 20.25 -69.25
CA GLU A 83 -126.57 19.28 -69.26
C GLU A 83 -125.22 19.98 -69.08
N LEU A 84 -124.98 21.07 -69.83
CA LEU A 84 -123.75 21.87 -69.71
C LEU A 84 -123.60 22.51 -68.32
N ALA A 85 -124.67 23.09 -67.77
CA ALA A 85 -124.65 23.68 -66.43
C ALA A 85 -124.33 22.64 -65.35
N THR A 86 -124.84 21.41 -65.52
CA THR A 86 -124.56 20.29 -64.61
C THR A 86 -123.09 19.89 -64.68
N GLN A 87 -122.52 19.75 -65.89
CA GLN A 87 -121.10 19.45 -66.07
C GLN A 87 -120.19 20.53 -65.48
N ILE A 88 -120.49 21.82 -65.72
CA ILE A 88 -119.72 22.94 -65.16
C ILE A 88 -119.69 22.86 -63.63
N LYS A 89 -120.84 22.56 -63.00
CA LYS A 89 -120.93 22.42 -61.54
C LYS A 89 -120.11 21.23 -61.03
N GLU A 90 -120.07 20.11 -61.76
CA GLU A 90 -119.22 18.96 -61.41
C GLU A 90 -117.73 19.28 -61.54
N PHE A 91 -117.32 19.96 -62.61
CA PHE A 91 -115.94 20.39 -62.80
C PHE A 91 -115.50 21.36 -61.70
N ALA A 92 -116.31 22.36 -61.36
CA ALA A 92 -116.01 23.30 -60.28
C ALA A 92 -115.86 22.60 -58.91
N LYS A 93 -116.69 21.57 -58.62
CA LYS A 93 -116.53 20.76 -57.41
C LYS A 93 -115.20 19.98 -57.40
N LYS A 94 -114.84 19.34 -58.52
CA LYS A 94 -113.57 18.60 -58.64
C LYS A 94 -112.37 19.53 -58.52
N GLU A 95 -112.44 20.70 -59.15
CA GLU A 95 -111.41 21.73 -59.07
C GLU A 95 -111.18 22.18 -57.62
N ASN A 96 -112.24 22.49 -56.88
CA ASN A 96 -112.13 22.86 -55.45
C ASN A 96 -111.48 21.75 -54.60
N ILE A 97 -111.81 20.47 -54.86
CA ILE A 97 -111.18 19.34 -54.17
C ILE A 97 -109.69 19.28 -54.50
N PHE A 98 -109.31 19.40 -55.78
CA PHE A 98 -107.92 19.37 -56.19
C PHE A 98 -107.12 20.57 -55.64
N GLN A 99 -107.70 21.77 -55.62
CA GLN A 99 -107.07 22.94 -55.02
C GLN A 99 -106.80 22.73 -53.52
N THR A 100 -107.76 22.15 -52.80
CA THR A 100 -107.58 21.83 -51.37
C THR A 100 -106.47 20.80 -51.17
N GLN A 101 -106.41 19.75 -52.00
CA GLN A 101 -105.34 18.75 -51.94
C GLN A 101 -103.96 19.36 -52.25
N ILE A 102 -103.87 20.27 -53.22
CA ILE A 102 -102.63 20.99 -53.54
C ILE A 102 -102.14 21.81 -52.34
N ILE A 103 -103.04 22.55 -51.68
CA ILE A 103 -102.69 23.34 -50.49
C ILE A 103 -102.19 22.44 -49.36
N ASN A 104 -102.87 21.31 -49.10
CA ASN A 104 -102.44 20.37 -48.06
C ASN A 104 -101.05 19.79 -48.35
N LEU A 105 -100.78 19.35 -49.58
CA LEU A 105 -99.47 18.83 -49.99
C LEU A 105 -98.37 19.89 -49.92
N GLN A 106 -98.68 21.16 -50.24
CA GLN A 106 -97.73 22.27 -50.10
C GLN A 106 -97.37 22.52 -48.63
N ASN A 107 -98.36 22.48 -47.73
CA ASN A 107 -98.14 22.64 -46.29
C ASN A 107 -97.32 21.47 -45.72
N GLU A 108 -97.63 20.23 -46.09
CA GLU A 108 -96.86 19.05 -45.71
C GLU A 108 -95.41 19.13 -46.19
N LYS A 109 -95.19 19.53 -47.45
CA LYS A 109 -93.85 19.75 -48.01
C LYS A 109 -93.06 20.79 -47.21
N GLN A 110 -93.69 21.90 -46.84
CA GLN A 110 -93.02 22.96 -46.08
C GLN A 110 -92.66 22.51 -44.66
N SER A 111 -93.57 21.80 -43.98
CA SER A 111 -93.34 21.21 -42.66
C SER A 111 -92.18 20.19 -42.68
N LEU A 112 -92.18 19.29 -43.67
CA LEU A 112 -91.12 18.30 -43.84
C LEU A 112 -89.75 18.95 -44.11
N ALA A 113 -89.71 19.97 -44.98
CA ALA A 113 -88.48 20.71 -45.27
C ALA A 113 -87.92 21.42 -44.02
N SER A 114 -88.78 22.00 -43.19
CA SER A 114 -88.39 22.62 -41.92
C SER A 114 -87.79 21.59 -40.96
N ASN A 115 -88.48 20.47 -40.74
CA ASN A 115 -88.02 19.40 -39.85
C ASN A 115 -86.68 18.81 -40.30
N LEU A 116 -86.50 18.55 -41.60
CA LEU A 116 -85.23 18.06 -42.15
C LEU A 116 -84.10 19.08 -41.96
N THR A 117 -84.38 20.37 -42.15
CA THR A 117 -83.39 21.42 -41.94
C THR A 117 -82.93 21.51 -40.48
N GLU A 118 -83.88 21.37 -39.53
CA GLU A 118 -83.57 21.37 -38.11
C GLU A 118 -82.76 20.13 -37.70
N GLN A 119 -83.14 18.94 -38.17
CA GLN A 119 -82.39 17.70 -37.93
C GLN A 119 -80.97 17.79 -38.49
N LEU A 120 -80.77 18.35 -39.68
CA LEU A 120 -79.42 18.55 -40.24
C LEU A 120 -78.58 19.50 -39.40
N LYS A 121 -79.15 20.59 -38.88
CA LYS A 121 -78.44 21.50 -37.97
C LYS A 121 -78.05 20.80 -36.67
N GLN A 122 -78.96 20.03 -36.07
CA GLN A 122 -78.69 19.27 -34.85
C GLN A 122 -77.59 18.22 -35.08
N ASN A 123 -77.66 17.46 -36.18
CA ASN A 123 -76.64 16.47 -36.53
C ASN A 123 -75.26 17.10 -36.74
N ASN A 124 -75.19 18.26 -37.39
CA ASN A 124 -73.93 18.98 -37.55
C ASN A 124 -73.34 19.43 -36.20
N LEU A 125 -74.18 19.92 -35.28
CA LEU A 125 -73.74 20.31 -33.94
C LEU A 125 -73.25 19.10 -33.13
N ILE A 126 -73.99 17.99 -33.16
CA ILE A 126 -73.60 16.74 -32.49
C ILE A 126 -72.28 16.23 -33.06
N ASN A 127 -72.11 16.24 -34.38
CA ASN A 127 -70.85 15.82 -35.01
C ASN A 127 -69.67 16.69 -34.58
N GLN A 128 -69.84 18.02 -34.47
CA GLN A 128 -68.80 18.91 -33.96
C GLN A 128 -68.45 18.62 -32.50
N GLN A 129 -69.44 18.34 -31.65
CA GLN A 129 -69.22 17.97 -30.25
C GLN A 129 -68.47 16.64 -30.12
N VAL A 130 -68.87 15.62 -30.90
CA VAL A 130 -68.19 14.33 -30.93
C VAL A 130 -66.74 14.47 -31.39
N GLN A 131 -66.48 15.26 -32.44
CA GLN A 131 -65.11 15.50 -32.90
C GLN A 131 -64.26 16.19 -31.83
N THR A 132 -64.81 17.18 -31.12
CA THR A 132 -64.12 17.85 -30.02
C THR A 132 -63.76 16.87 -28.90
N GLN A 133 -64.68 15.97 -28.54
CA GLN A 133 -64.43 14.93 -27.53
C GLN A 133 -63.37 13.92 -28.00
N ILE A 134 -63.39 13.52 -29.27
CA ILE A 134 -62.36 12.63 -29.84
C ILE A 134 -60.98 13.27 -29.72
N SER A 135 -60.82 14.52 -30.15
CA SER A 135 -59.54 15.22 -30.06
C SER A 135 -59.05 15.36 -28.60
N GLN A 136 -59.96 15.59 -27.65
CA GLN A 136 -59.61 15.65 -26.24
C GLN A 136 -59.11 14.29 -25.71
N LEU A 137 -59.80 13.20 -26.04
CA LEU A 137 -59.41 11.84 -25.64
C LEU A 137 -58.09 11.41 -26.29
N GLU A 138 -57.83 11.81 -27.54
CA GLU A 138 -56.56 11.58 -28.21
C GLU A 138 -55.41 12.27 -27.50
N GLN A 139 -55.61 13.52 -27.05
CA GLN A 139 -54.61 14.23 -26.26
C GLN A 139 -54.37 13.58 -24.88
N GLU A 140 -55.43 13.22 -24.15
CA GLU A 140 -55.31 12.52 -22.86
C GLU A 140 -54.57 11.18 -23.00
N LYS A 141 -54.79 10.45 -24.11
CA LYS A 141 -54.07 9.22 -24.42
C LYS A 141 -52.57 9.47 -24.61
N ILE A 142 -52.18 10.54 -25.31
CA ILE A 142 -50.77 10.90 -25.51
C ILE A 142 -50.13 11.25 -24.16
N ASP A 143 -50.76 12.12 -23.37
CA ASP A 143 -50.25 12.55 -22.06
C ASP A 143 -50.08 11.36 -21.09
N LEU A 144 -51.02 10.41 -21.09
CA LEU A 144 -50.93 9.20 -20.29
C LEU A 144 -49.81 8.27 -20.78
N HIS A 145 -49.61 8.17 -22.10
CA HIS A 145 -48.53 7.37 -22.66
C HIS A 145 -47.15 7.93 -22.28
N GLU A 146 -46.96 9.25 -22.35
CA GLU A 146 -45.72 9.90 -21.91
C GLU A 146 -45.43 9.65 -20.44
N LYS A 147 -46.44 9.79 -19.56
CA LYS A 147 -46.31 9.49 -18.13
C LYS A 147 -45.94 8.02 -17.88
N LEU A 148 -46.50 7.10 -18.66
CA LEU A 148 -46.19 5.68 -18.56
C LEU A 148 -44.73 5.41 -18.96
N THR A 149 -44.29 5.94 -20.11
CA THR A 149 -42.90 5.79 -20.57
C THR A 149 -41.90 6.37 -19.57
N GLN A 150 -42.18 7.55 -18.99
CA GLN A 150 -41.32 8.13 -17.96
C GLN A 150 -41.27 7.26 -16.69
N THR A 151 -42.41 6.70 -16.28
CA THR A 151 -42.48 5.80 -15.12
C THR A 151 -41.68 4.52 -15.36
N GLU A 152 -41.77 3.93 -16.55
CA GLU A 152 -40.96 2.76 -16.94
C GLU A 152 -39.47 3.06 -16.90
N ALA A 153 -39.03 4.22 -17.42
CA ALA A 153 -37.64 4.65 -17.35
C ALA A 153 -37.15 4.77 -15.88
N ASN A 154 -37.94 5.42 -15.02
CA ASN A 154 -37.63 5.57 -13.60
C ASN A 154 -37.54 4.19 -12.89
N ILE A 155 -38.42 3.24 -13.22
CA ILE A 155 -38.38 1.87 -12.67
C ILE A 155 -37.09 1.15 -13.07
N GLN A 156 -36.64 1.30 -14.32
CA GLN A 156 -35.39 0.68 -14.77
C GLN A 156 -34.16 1.30 -14.10
N GLU A 157 -34.15 2.61 -13.92
CA GLU A 157 -33.08 3.30 -13.18
C GLU A 157 -33.00 2.79 -11.73
N LEU A 158 -34.14 2.72 -11.03
CA LEU A 158 -34.21 2.19 -9.67
C LEU A 158 -33.75 0.73 -9.57
N LYS A 159 -34.05 -0.10 -10.57
CA LYS A 159 -33.53 -1.48 -10.65
C LYS A 159 -32.00 -1.50 -10.75
N SER A 160 -31.42 -0.66 -11.60
CA SER A 160 -29.96 -0.54 -11.74
C SER A 160 -29.31 -0.08 -10.44
N GLN A 161 -29.87 0.95 -9.80
CA GLN A 161 -29.40 1.45 -8.50
C GLN A 161 -29.47 0.36 -7.42
N LYS A 162 -30.56 -0.40 -7.35
CA LYS A 162 -30.71 -1.53 -6.42
C LYS A 162 -29.65 -2.60 -6.65
N GLU A 163 -29.33 -2.93 -7.90
CA GLU A 163 -28.32 -3.93 -8.23
C GLU A 163 -26.91 -3.48 -7.80
N ASN A 164 -26.60 -2.19 -7.98
CA ASN A 164 -25.35 -1.60 -7.51
C ASN A 164 -25.24 -1.66 -5.98
N LEU A 165 -26.30 -1.30 -5.25
CA LEU A 165 -26.34 -1.40 -3.79
C LEU A 165 -26.15 -2.85 -3.29
N ILE A 166 -26.72 -3.83 -4.00
CA ILE A 166 -26.50 -5.26 -3.68
C ILE A 166 -25.03 -5.66 -3.88
N LYS A 167 -24.38 -5.17 -4.94
CA LYS A 167 -22.94 -5.42 -5.18
C LYS A 167 -22.07 -4.79 -4.09
N GLU A 168 -22.34 -3.55 -3.71
CA GLU A 168 -21.63 -2.86 -2.62
C GLU A 168 -21.81 -3.58 -1.28
N LYS A 169 -23.05 -3.98 -0.93
CA LYS A 169 -23.33 -4.75 0.28
C LYS A 169 -22.49 -6.03 0.34
N LYS A 170 -22.44 -6.81 -0.75
CA LYS A 170 -21.63 -8.04 -0.81
C LYS A 170 -20.14 -7.76 -0.60
N GLN A 171 -19.61 -6.68 -1.20
CA GLN A 171 -18.22 -6.30 -1.01
C GLN A 171 -17.92 -5.90 0.44
N LEU A 172 -18.81 -5.15 1.08
CA LEU A 172 -18.68 -4.77 2.49
C LEU A 172 -18.73 -5.99 3.41
N GLU A 173 -19.60 -6.96 3.12
CA GLU A 173 -19.72 -8.20 3.88
C GLU A 173 -18.44 -9.07 3.81
N ILE A 174 -17.80 -9.14 2.63
CA ILE A 174 -16.48 -9.78 2.47
C ILE A 174 -15.41 -9.07 3.31
N LYS A 175 -15.36 -7.73 3.25
CA LYS A 175 -14.40 -6.93 4.04
C LYS A 175 -14.62 -7.11 5.54
N LEU A 176 -15.88 -7.15 5.99
CA LEU A 176 -16.23 -7.35 7.39
C LEU A 176 -15.77 -8.72 7.90
N ASN A 177 -16.04 -9.79 7.14
CA ASN A 177 -15.59 -11.13 7.46
C ASN A 177 -14.05 -11.21 7.56
N GLN A 178 -13.34 -10.54 6.65
CA GLN A 178 -11.87 -10.48 6.71
C GLN A 178 -11.37 -9.76 7.97
N ILE A 179 -11.99 -8.65 8.35
CA ILE A 179 -11.65 -7.92 9.58
C ILE A 179 -11.88 -8.80 10.81
N GLN A 180 -12.97 -9.57 10.84
CA GLN A 180 -13.28 -10.45 11.96
C GLN A 180 -12.24 -11.58 12.11
N VAL A 181 -11.85 -12.23 11.00
CA VAL A 181 -10.77 -13.23 11.02
C VAL A 181 -9.44 -12.63 11.49
N ASN A 182 -9.09 -11.43 11.00
CA ASN A 182 -7.88 -10.75 11.41
C ASN A 182 -7.89 -10.40 12.91
N TYR A 183 -9.05 -9.97 13.44
CA TYR A 183 -9.20 -9.66 14.86
C TYR A 183 -9.00 -10.89 15.75
N GLU A 184 -9.60 -12.03 15.38
CA GLU A 184 -9.40 -13.30 16.10
C GLU A 184 -7.94 -13.74 16.09
N GLN A 185 -7.24 -13.59 14.96
CA GLN A 185 -5.80 -13.88 14.87
C GLN A 185 -4.97 -12.98 15.80
N ILE A 186 -5.29 -11.69 15.87
CA ILE A 186 -4.61 -10.74 16.76
C ILE A 186 -4.81 -11.11 18.23
N GLU A 187 -6.03 -11.49 18.64
CA GLU A 187 -6.29 -11.93 20.02
C GLU A 187 -5.55 -13.24 20.34
N GLN A 188 -5.51 -14.20 19.42
CA GLN A 188 -4.71 -15.43 19.61
C GLN A 188 -3.20 -15.12 19.75
N GLU A 189 -2.66 -14.23 18.92
CA GLU A 189 -1.24 -13.86 18.98
C GLU A 189 -0.92 -13.08 20.26
N LYS A 190 -1.83 -12.23 20.74
CA LYS A 190 -1.70 -11.54 22.02
C LYS A 190 -1.60 -12.52 23.20
N ILE A 191 -2.40 -13.59 23.20
CA ILE A 191 -2.31 -14.64 24.22
C ILE A 191 -0.93 -15.33 24.15
N ARG A 192 -0.49 -15.73 22.95
CA ARG A 192 0.84 -16.35 22.76
C ARG A 192 1.99 -15.46 23.24
N LEU A 193 1.96 -14.17 22.89
CA LEU A 193 2.97 -13.21 23.32
C LEU A 193 2.97 -13.04 24.84
N HIS A 194 1.81 -13.06 25.48
CA HIS A 194 1.71 -13.01 26.94
C HIS A 194 2.40 -14.21 27.60
N ASP A 195 2.19 -15.43 27.09
CA ASP A 195 2.84 -16.65 27.59
C ASP A 195 4.37 -16.62 27.41
N VAL A 196 4.85 -16.07 26.29
CA VAL A 196 6.28 -15.86 26.04
C VAL A 196 6.87 -14.88 27.06
N VAL A 197 6.17 -13.78 27.35
CA VAL A 197 6.63 -12.79 28.35
C VAL A 197 6.69 -13.40 29.75
N ILE A 198 5.71 -14.20 30.15
CA ILE A 198 5.73 -14.93 31.42
C ILE A 198 6.95 -15.86 31.47
N SER A 199 7.19 -16.63 30.40
CA SER A 199 8.32 -17.56 30.31
C SER A 199 9.67 -16.84 30.43
N LEU A 200 9.85 -15.74 29.70
CA LEU A 200 11.07 -14.91 29.76
C LEU A 200 11.28 -14.29 31.15
N SER A 201 10.21 -13.87 31.82
CA SER A 201 10.29 -13.34 33.20
C SER A 201 10.78 -14.41 34.19
N GLN A 202 10.30 -15.65 34.04
CA GLN A 202 10.76 -16.77 34.85
C GLN A 202 12.23 -17.11 34.56
N GLU A 203 12.63 -17.14 33.29
CA GLU A 203 14.02 -17.35 32.90
C GLU A 203 14.93 -16.26 33.48
N HIS A 204 14.54 -14.99 33.36
CA HIS A 204 15.27 -13.86 33.92
C HIS A 204 15.48 -14.00 35.44
N LYS A 205 14.45 -14.45 36.18
CA LYS A 205 14.54 -14.73 37.62
C LYS A 205 15.56 -15.84 37.94
N LEU A 206 15.63 -16.88 37.11
CA LEU A 206 16.65 -17.94 37.23
C LEU A 206 18.05 -17.39 36.92
N THR A 207 18.20 -16.59 35.86
CA THR A 207 19.46 -15.94 35.49
C THR A 207 20.00 -15.05 36.61
N ILE A 208 19.14 -14.22 37.24
CA ILE A 208 19.53 -13.40 38.39
C ILE A 208 20.02 -14.30 39.54
N LYS A 209 19.28 -15.36 39.88
CA LYS A 209 19.69 -16.30 40.94
C LYS A 209 21.05 -16.94 40.64
N LEU A 210 21.30 -17.32 39.38
CA LEU A 210 22.56 -17.91 38.97
C LEU A 210 23.71 -16.89 39.05
N LYS A 211 23.48 -15.66 38.60
CA LYS A 211 24.46 -14.57 38.67
C LYS A 211 24.88 -14.28 40.12
N VAL A 212 23.92 -14.19 41.04
CA VAL A 212 24.20 -13.98 42.47
C VAL A 212 25.00 -15.14 43.06
N LYS A 213 24.75 -16.39 42.64
CA LYS A 213 25.57 -17.54 43.07
C LYS A 213 27.01 -17.42 42.58
N LEU A 214 27.20 -17.12 41.30
CA LEU A 214 28.53 -16.96 40.70
C LEU A 214 29.31 -15.80 41.33
N GLU A 215 28.67 -14.66 41.60
CA GLU A 215 29.31 -13.51 42.26
C GLU A 215 29.83 -13.88 43.66
N ARG A 216 29.07 -14.67 44.44
CA ARG A 216 29.54 -15.18 45.74
C ARG A 216 30.71 -16.14 45.59
N GLU A 217 30.68 -17.03 44.61
CA GLU A 217 31.75 -18.01 44.38
C GLU A 217 33.05 -17.33 43.94
N ILE A 218 32.96 -16.32 43.06
CA ILE A 218 34.10 -15.48 42.67
C ILE A 218 34.69 -14.78 43.89
N ALA A 219 33.87 -14.14 44.74
CA ALA A 219 34.36 -13.47 45.94
C ALA A 219 35.07 -14.43 46.91
N GLN A 220 34.57 -15.67 47.05
CA GLN A 220 35.22 -16.70 47.85
C GLN A 220 36.58 -17.13 47.25
N LEU A 221 36.66 -17.29 45.93
CA LEU A 221 37.91 -17.65 45.25
C LEU A 221 38.95 -16.53 45.32
N GLU A 222 38.54 -15.27 45.16
CA GLU A 222 39.42 -14.10 45.33
C GLU A 222 40.01 -14.05 46.75
N GLN A 223 39.21 -14.33 47.77
CA GLN A 223 39.67 -14.41 49.15
C GLN A 223 40.68 -15.54 49.35
N LYS A 224 40.41 -16.74 48.81
CA LYS A 224 41.35 -17.88 48.87
C LYS A 224 42.68 -17.56 48.20
N LEU A 225 42.64 -16.95 47.01
CA LEU A 225 43.84 -16.54 46.28
C LEU A 225 44.66 -15.51 47.07
N ASN A 226 44.01 -14.58 47.77
CA ASN A 226 44.70 -13.59 48.59
C ASN A 226 45.42 -14.26 49.78
N ASN A 227 44.76 -15.21 50.44
CA ASN A 227 45.37 -15.99 51.52
C ASN A 227 46.58 -16.80 51.01
N GLU A 228 46.46 -17.43 49.84
CA GLU A 228 47.54 -18.23 49.25
C GLU A 228 48.76 -17.38 48.89
N LYS A 229 48.57 -16.18 48.33
CA LYS A 229 49.65 -15.20 48.10
C LYS A 229 50.32 -14.76 49.40
N GLN A 230 49.54 -14.56 50.46
CA GLN A 230 50.10 -14.17 51.76
C GLN A 230 50.97 -15.30 52.34
N ILE A 231 50.53 -16.56 52.21
CA ILE A 231 51.32 -17.74 52.59
C ILE A 231 52.59 -17.83 51.75
N GLU A 232 52.53 -17.60 50.43
CA GLU A 232 53.70 -17.60 49.54
C GLU A 232 54.75 -16.57 49.99
N ILE A 233 54.32 -15.36 50.35
CA ILE A 233 55.20 -14.30 50.87
C ILE A 233 55.84 -14.75 52.19
N GLN A 234 55.08 -15.30 53.13
CA GLN A 234 55.59 -15.76 54.42
C GLN A 234 56.60 -16.91 54.27
N LEU A 235 56.30 -17.91 53.41
CA LEU A 235 57.21 -19.02 53.13
C LEU A 235 58.50 -18.54 52.47
N THR A 236 58.40 -17.59 51.55
CA THR A 236 59.56 -16.97 50.91
C THR A 236 60.46 -16.26 51.92
N GLN A 237 59.87 -15.52 52.87
CA GLN A 237 60.62 -14.86 53.94
C GLN A 237 61.27 -15.89 54.88
N ALA A 238 60.54 -16.95 55.27
CA ALA A 238 61.06 -18.01 56.12
C ALA A 238 62.24 -18.76 55.47
N LEU A 239 62.14 -19.08 54.18
CA LEU A 239 63.23 -19.67 53.40
C LEU A 239 64.44 -18.75 53.36
N GLN A 240 64.25 -17.44 53.14
CA GLN A 240 65.35 -16.48 53.14
C GLN A 240 66.06 -16.42 54.50
N ILE A 241 65.32 -16.42 55.62
CA ILE A 241 65.89 -16.45 56.97
C ILE A 241 66.69 -17.74 57.19
N LYS A 242 66.21 -18.87 56.68
CA LYS A 242 66.92 -20.17 56.80
C LYS A 242 68.20 -20.18 55.96
N GLU A 243 68.18 -19.67 54.73
CA GLU A 243 69.38 -19.48 53.91
C GLU A 243 70.41 -18.59 54.61
N ASP A 244 69.98 -17.43 55.12
CA ASP A 244 70.86 -16.48 55.79
C ASP A 244 71.53 -17.12 57.05
N LYS A 245 70.80 -17.96 57.80
CA LYS A 245 71.35 -18.72 58.95
C LYS A 245 72.33 -19.82 58.55
N VAL A 246 72.10 -20.49 57.43
CA VAL A 246 73.03 -21.50 56.89
C VAL A 246 74.33 -20.82 56.47
N ASP A 247 74.22 -19.69 55.76
CA ASP A 247 75.38 -18.91 55.33
C ASP A 247 76.18 -18.38 56.54
N GLU A 248 75.51 -17.93 57.60
CA GLU A 248 76.17 -17.56 58.86
C GLU A 248 76.90 -18.75 59.52
N SER A 249 76.29 -19.94 59.52
CA SER A 249 76.88 -21.14 60.11
C SER A 249 78.11 -21.62 59.34
N GLU A 250 78.05 -21.60 58.00
CA GLU A 250 79.20 -21.92 57.13
C GLU A 250 80.35 -20.93 57.36
N GLN A 251 80.04 -19.64 57.51
CA GLN A 251 81.05 -18.62 57.82
C GLN A 251 81.69 -18.82 59.20
N ARG A 252 80.90 -19.17 60.22
CA ARG A 252 81.43 -19.50 61.56
C ARG A 252 82.39 -20.69 61.51
N LEU A 253 82.08 -21.72 60.72
CA LEU A 253 82.94 -22.89 60.55
C LEU A 253 84.29 -22.54 59.92
N ILE A 254 84.27 -21.70 58.88
CA ILE A 254 85.49 -21.15 58.25
C ILE A 254 86.32 -20.33 59.26
N ASN A 255 85.67 -19.49 60.08
CA ASN A 255 86.37 -18.69 61.10
C ASN A 255 87.01 -19.57 62.20
N LEU A 256 86.38 -20.67 62.58
CA LEU A 256 86.95 -21.63 63.53
C LEU A 256 88.22 -22.30 62.97
N ASP A 257 88.18 -22.71 61.70
CA ASP A 257 89.37 -23.23 61.00
C ASP A 257 90.52 -22.19 60.99
N TYR A 258 90.21 -20.91 60.75
CA TYR A 258 91.19 -19.81 60.81
C TYR A 258 91.81 -19.64 62.21
N GLU A 259 91.00 -19.61 63.26
CA GLU A 259 91.48 -19.49 64.63
C GLU A 259 92.33 -20.72 65.05
N ARG A 260 91.96 -21.92 64.59
CA ARG A 260 92.76 -23.13 64.80
C ARG A 260 94.12 -23.02 64.10
N ILE A 261 94.17 -22.57 62.84
CA ILE A 261 95.42 -22.31 62.10
C ILE A 261 96.29 -21.30 62.84
N LYS A 262 95.71 -20.20 63.33
CA LYS A 262 96.42 -19.16 64.07
C LYS A 262 97.02 -19.70 65.38
N LYS A 263 96.26 -20.52 66.12
CA LYS A 263 96.73 -21.19 67.33
C LYS A 263 97.86 -22.17 67.03
N LEU A 264 97.70 -23.05 66.03
CA LEU A 264 98.72 -24.01 65.61
C LEU A 264 100.03 -23.31 65.20
N LYS A 265 99.97 -22.19 64.45
CA LYS A 265 101.16 -21.39 64.11
C LYS A 265 101.88 -20.84 65.35
N LYS A 266 101.13 -20.39 66.36
CA LYS A 266 101.72 -19.87 67.60
C LYS A 266 102.43 -20.97 68.40
N GLU A 267 101.78 -22.13 68.53
CA GLU A 267 102.34 -23.31 69.21
C GLU A 267 103.58 -23.86 68.47
N MET A 268 103.53 -23.91 67.13
CA MET A 268 104.67 -24.30 66.28
C MET A 268 105.88 -23.38 66.49
N ASN A 269 105.67 -22.05 66.46
CA ASN A 269 106.73 -21.07 66.73
C ASN A 269 107.36 -21.23 68.13
N GLU A 270 106.60 -21.71 69.11
CA GLU A 270 107.12 -21.96 70.46
C GLU A 270 108.00 -23.20 70.51
N ILE A 271 107.63 -24.27 69.79
CA ILE A 271 108.45 -25.48 69.64
C ILE A 271 109.72 -25.16 68.82
N ASP A 272 109.62 -24.36 67.75
CA ASP A 272 110.77 -23.91 66.96
C ASP A 272 111.81 -23.18 67.83
N LYS A 273 111.35 -22.26 68.71
CA LYS A 273 112.24 -21.58 69.67
C LYS A 273 112.91 -22.56 70.62
N LYS A 274 112.18 -23.55 71.14
CA LYS A 274 112.72 -24.60 72.03
C LYS A 274 113.76 -25.47 71.30
N LEU A 275 113.49 -25.87 70.05
CA LEU A 275 114.43 -26.61 69.19
C LEU A 275 115.70 -25.79 68.91
N LEU A 276 115.59 -24.49 68.63
CA LEU A 276 116.72 -23.60 68.39
C LEU A 276 117.66 -23.50 69.62
N ILE A 277 117.08 -23.43 70.82
CA ILE A 277 117.82 -23.42 72.10
C ILE A 277 118.59 -24.75 72.26
N ILE A 278 117.94 -25.89 72.00
CA ILE A 278 118.56 -27.22 72.09
C ILE A 278 119.74 -27.33 71.10
N LEU A 279 119.57 -26.87 69.86
CA LEU A 279 120.61 -26.92 68.81
C LEU A 279 121.81 -26.02 69.10
N SER A 280 121.60 -24.89 69.79
CA SER A 280 122.64 -23.92 70.13
C SER A 280 123.47 -24.31 71.36
N SER A 281 123.10 -25.37 72.09
CA SER A 281 123.68 -25.74 73.40
C SER A 281 125.04 -26.45 73.37
N GLY A 282 125.59 -26.77 72.19
CA GLY A 282 127.00 -27.21 71.98
C GLY A 282 127.46 -28.53 72.65
N LYS A 283 126.67 -29.13 73.56
CA LYS A 283 127.03 -30.34 74.33
C LYS A 283 126.41 -31.60 73.72
N ASN A 284 127.23 -32.56 73.30
CA ASN A 284 126.77 -33.83 72.73
C ASN A 284 126.60 -34.91 73.82
N THR A 285 125.37 -35.10 74.33
CA THR A 285 125.02 -36.19 75.27
C THR A 285 123.78 -36.95 74.78
N ASN A 286 123.70 -38.27 75.01
CA ASN A 286 122.59 -39.13 74.57
C ASN A 286 121.18 -38.65 75.01
N LYS A 287 121.09 -37.89 76.12
CA LYS A 287 119.82 -37.34 76.63
C LYS A 287 119.30 -36.19 75.75
N ILE A 288 120.19 -35.31 75.27
CA ILE A 288 119.84 -34.19 74.37
C ILE A 288 119.36 -34.73 73.01
N HIS A 289 119.93 -35.84 72.55
CA HIS A 289 119.51 -36.46 71.29
C HIS A 289 118.07 -36.97 71.35
N LYS A 290 117.65 -37.64 72.44
CA LYS A 290 116.27 -38.09 72.64
C LYS A 290 115.27 -36.94 72.78
N GLU A 291 115.64 -35.88 73.51
CA GLU A 291 114.77 -34.70 73.68
C GLU A 291 114.57 -33.93 72.37
N LYS A 292 115.64 -33.82 71.57
CA LYS A 292 115.56 -33.30 70.20
C LYS A 292 114.61 -34.14 69.34
N GLU A 293 114.74 -35.46 69.36
CA GLU A 293 113.90 -36.37 68.56
C GLU A 293 112.41 -36.27 68.91
N VAL A 294 112.07 -36.16 70.20
CA VAL A 294 110.68 -35.94 70.66
C VAL A 294 110.13 -34.60 70.17
N LYS A 295 110.88 -33.51 70.33
CA LYS A 295 110.43 -32.17 69.88
C LYS A 295 110.37 -32.04 68.36
N GLN A 296 111.24 -32.75 67.65
CA GLN A 296 111.19 -32.86 66.19
C GLN A 296 109.91 -33.62 65.75
N LYS A 297 109.55 -34.71 66.45
CA LYS A 297 108.31 -35.45 66.16
C LYS A 297 107.05 -34.63 66.44
N GLU A 298 107.00 -33.92 67.58
CA GLU A 298 105.91 -32.97 67.87
C GLU A 298 105.79 -31.90 66.77
N MET A 299 106.91 -31.32 66.33
CA MET A 299 106.95 -30.33 65.25
C MET A 299 106.37 -30.89 63.94
N GLU A 300 106.73 -32.12 63.55
CA GLU A 300 106.21 -32.73 62.32
C GLU A 300 104.71 -33.07 62.44
N GLU A 301 104.23 -33.50 63.61
CA GLU A 301 102.79 -33.68 63.88
C GLU A 301 102.02 -32.35 63.73
N PHE A 302 102.54 -31.25 64.32
CA PHE A 302 101.96 -29.91 64.18
C PHE A 302 101.98 -29.40 62.73
N LYS A 303 103.07 -29.61 61.98
CA LYS A 303 103.13 -29.26 60.54
C LYS A 303 102.11 -30.06 59.73
N GLN A 304 101.93 -31.34 60.05
CA GLN A 304 100.97 -32.19 59.37
C GLN A 304 99.53 -31.74 59.65
N GLU A 305 99.21 -31.43 60.91
CA GLU A 305 97.89 -30.92 61.30
C GLU A 305 97.62 -29.52 60.74
N LEU A 306 98.62 -28.62 60.75
CA LEU A 306 98.53 -27.29 60.14
C LEU A 306 98.30 -27.39 58.64
N SER A 307 99.00 -28.30 57.94
CA SER A 307 98.82 -28.53 56.51
C SER A 307 97.42 -29.06 56.21
N ARG A 308 96.93 -30.05 56.98
CA ARG A 308 95.56 -30.57 56.84
C ARG A 308 94.50 -29.49 57.09
N THR A 309 94.65 -28.72 58.16
CA THR A 309 93.69 -27.67 58.54
C THR A 309 93.71 -26.51 57.55
N SER A 310 94.89 -26.09 57.08
CA SER A 310 95.02 -25.04 56.07
C SER A 310 94.46 -25.45 54.71
N ALA A 311 94.65 -26.71 54.31
CA ALA A 311 94.05 -27.25 53.09
C ALA A 311 92.52 -27.32 53.20
N SER A 312 92.00 -27.77 54.35
CA SER A 312 90.56 -27.75 54.67
C SER A 312 89.99 -26.32 54.62
N TYR A 313 90.63 -25.37 55.30
CA TYR A 313 90.24 -23.96 55.34
C TYR A 313 90.12 -23.34 53.94
N ASN A 314 91.15 -23.51 53.11
CA ASN A 314 91.13 -22.98 51.73
C ASN A 314 90.06 -23.68 50.87
N THR A 315 89.90 -25.00 51.02
CA THR A 315 88.87 -25.76 50.30
C THR A 315 87.45 -25.31 50.68
N ASN A 316 87.20 -25.09 51.97
CA ASN A 316 85.92 -24.66 52.50
C ASN A 316 85.58 -23.23 52.06
N ARG A 317 86.55 -22.31 52.10
CA ARG A 317 86.38 -20.95 51.56
C ARG A 317 86.07 -20.96 50.06
N LYS A 318 86.82 -21.75 49.27
CA LYS A 318 86.56 -21.90 47.83
C LYS A 318 85.13 -22.39 47.59
N LYS A 319 84.70 -23.46 48.26
CA LYS A 319 83.33 -23.99 48.17
C LYS A 319 82.28 -22.93 48.52
N TRP A 320 82.50 -22.18 49.59
CA TRP A 320 81.57 -21.15 50.04
C TRP A 320 81.44 -19.99 49.04
N VAL A 321 82.55 -19.50 48.50
CA VAL A 321 82.55 -18.48 47.44
C VAL A 321 81.78 -18.96 46.21
N PHE A 322 82.04 -20.19 45.74
CA PHE A 322 81.31 -20.75 44.59
C PHE A 322 79.81 -20.97 44.85
N LYS A 323 79.42 -21.33 46.08
CA LYS A 323 78.01 -21.40 46.47
C LYS A 323 77.32 -20.03 46.30
N GLN A 324 77.97 -18.96 46.73
CA GLN A 324 77.44 -17.60 46.64
C GLN A 324 77.37 -17.11 45.19
N VAL A 325 78.35 -17.46 44.36
CA VAL A 325 78.31 -17.23 42.91
C VAL A 325 77.11 -17.94 42.29
N ASN A 326 76.89 -19.22 42.60
CA ASN A 326 75.74 -19.97 42.08
C ASN A 326 74.41 -19.37 42.52
N ASN A 327 74.32 -18.92 43.78
CA ASN A 327 73.13 -18.23 44.29
C ASN A 327 72.85 -16.93 43.53
N PHE A 328 73.87 -16.13 43.22
CA PHE A 328 73.73 -14.91 42.43
C PHE A 328 73.31 -15.21 40.99
N LEU A 329 73.94 -16.17 40.31
CA LEU A 329 73.57 -16.56 38.94
C LEU A 329 72.13 -17.07 38.87
N LYS A 330 71.68 -17.84 39.87
CA LYS A 330 70.30 -18.31 39.98
C LYS A 330 69.33 -17.14 40.11
N ALA A 331 69.61 -16.19 41.01
CA ALA A 331 68.78 -14.98 41.16
C ALA A 331 68.72 -14.15 39.86
N LYS A 332 69.83 -14.04 39.14
CA LYS A 332 69.92 -13.36 37.84
C LYS A 332 69.08 -14.07 36.76
N ASN A 333 69.09 -15.41 36.74
CA ASN A 333 68.25 -16.21 35.85
C ASN A 333 66.75 -16.13 36.18
N ASP A 334 66.39 -16.12 37.46
CA ASP A 334 65.01 -15.98 37.91
C ASP A 334 64.44 -14.60 37.51
N PHE A 335 65.26 -13.56 37.63
CA PHE A 335 64.93 -12.21 37.15
C PHE A 335 64.72 -12.17 35.63
N LEU A 336 65.59 -12.82 34.84
CA LEU A 336 65.41 -12.97 33.39
C LEU A 336 64.08 -13.67 33.04
N THR A 337 63.77 -14.77 33.73
CA THR A 337 62.53 -15.54 33.50
C THR A 337 61.29 -14.67 33.76
N LEU A 338 61.36 -13.80 34.78
CA LEU A 338 60.31 -12.85 35.08
C LEU A 338 60.17 -11.79 33.97
N GLN A 339 61.28 -11.21 33.51
CA GLN A 339 61.29 -10.24 32.41
C GLN A 339 60.72 -10.84 31.12
N GLU A 340 61.06 -12.08 30.78
CA GLU A 340 60.52 -12.76 29.60
C GLU A 340 58.99 -12.89 29.67
N LYS A 341 58.47 -13.28 30.85
CA LYS A 341 57.01 -13.36 31.09
C LYS A 341 56.36 -11.98 30.98
N ALA A 342 57.01 -10.93 31.48
CA ALA A 342 56.52 -9.56 31.38
C ALA A 342 56.44 -9.10 29.92
N ILE A 343 57.53 -9.28 29.15
CA ILE A 343 57.59 -8.95 27.71
C ILE A 343 56.45 -9.65 26.95
N LYS A 344 56.24 -10.96 27.17
CA LYS A 344 55.15 -11.71 26.51
C LYS A 344 53.78 -11.11 26.81
N LYS A 345 53.51 -10.73 28.06
CA LYS A 345 52.22 -10.14 28.45
C LYS A 345 52.03 -8.73 27.90
N LEU A 346 53.07 -7.90 27.91
CA LEU A 346 53.04 -6.55 27.32
C LEU A 346 52.80 -6.63 25.81
N GLN A 347 53.48 -7.57 25.14
CA GLN A 347 53.28 -7.81 23.70
C GLN A 347 51.84 -8.25 23.40
N ASN A 348 51.28 -9.18 24.17
CA ASN A 348 49.89 -9.61 24.00
C ASN A 348 48.92 -8.43 24.21
N CYS A 349 49.16 -7.59 25.21
CA CYS A 349 48.37 -6.37 25.44
C CYS A 349 48.38 -5.44 24.21
N CYS A 350 49.56 -5.20 23.62
CA CYS A 350 49.69 -4.40 22.40
C CYS A 350 48.98 -5.04 21.20
N ASN A 351 49.18 -6.36 20.99
CA ASN A 351 48.55 -7.09 19.90
C ASN A 351 47.01 -7.06 20.01
N HIS A 352 46.47 -7.13 21.23
CA HIS A 352 45.04 -7.01 21.49
C HIS A 352 44.50 -5.61 21.23
N LEU A 353 45.23 -4.57 21.65
CA LEU A 353 44.91 -3.18 21.31
C LEU A 353 44.86 -2.99 19.79
N GLU A 354 45.90 -3.43 19.08
CA GLU A 354 46.00 -3.30 17.63
C GLU A 354 44.90 -4.08 16.89
N SER A 355 44.62 -5.33 17.31
CA SER A 355 43.51 -6.12 16.78
C SER A 355 42.15 -5.45 17.01
N SER A 356 41.94 -4.88 18.20
CA SER A 356 40.68 -4.20 18.55
C SER A 356 40.49 -2.92 17.73
N ILE A 357 41.54 -2.11 17.61
CA ILE A 357 41.55 -0.90 16.77
C ILE A 357 41.30 -1.27 15.30
N ASN A 358 41.94 -2.32 14.77
CA ASN A 358 41.76 -2.73 13.38
C ASN A 358 40.34 -3.22 13.09
N LYS A 359 39.67 -3.88 14.05
CA LYS A 359 38.24 -4.22 13.94
C LYS A 359 37.36 -2.96 13.91
N GLU A 360 37.65 -1.99 14.78
CA GLU A 360 36.95 -0.70 14.86
C GLU A 360 37.14 0.15 13.59
N ARG A 361 38.32 0.05 12.94
CA ARG A 361 38.62 0.78 11.69
C ARG A 361 37.72 0.38 10.51
N ASN A 362 37.11 -0.80 10.55
CA ASN A 362 36.22 -1.29 9.49
C ASN A 362 34.78 -0.77 9.64
N THR A 363 34.48 -0.01 10.69
CA THR A 363 33.19 0.66 10.92
C THR A 363 33.27 2.16 10.56
N ILE A 364 32.28 2.68 9.81
CA ILE A 364 32.22 4.07 9.33
C ILE A 364 31.32 4.90 10.26
N GLY A 365 31.81 6.03 10.79
CA GLY A 365 30.99 7.01 11.53
C GLY A 365 31.71 7.76 12.65
N SER A 366 31.11 8.85 13.15
CA SER A 366 31.65 9.71 14.24
C SER A 366 31.78 8.98 15.59
N THR A 367 31.05 7.87 15.78
CA THR A 367 31.17 6.97 16.94
C THR A 367 32.51 6.25 17.02
N ARG A 368 33.29 6.24 15.93
CA ARG A 368 34.61 5.59 15.83
C ARG A 368 35.68 6.23 16.71
N SER A 369 35.75 7.56 16.80
CA SER A 369 36.81 8.23 17.55
C SER A 369 36.65 8.00 19.07
N VAL A 370 35.41 8.06 19.57
CA VAL A 370 35.06 7.82 20.97
C VAL A 370 35.40 6.39 21.39
N LYS A 371 34.98 5.38 20.60
CA LYS A 371 35.27 3.97 20.89
C LYS A 371 36.77 3.62 20.80
N THR A 372 37.49 4.24 19.87
CA THR A 372 38.96 4.08 19.77
C THR A 372 39.66 4.64 21.01
N SER A 373 39.23 5.81 21.51
CA SER A 373 39.78 6.42 22.72
C SER A 373 39.55 5.55 23.97
N GLU A 374 38.33 5.00 24.13
CA GLU A 374 38.01 4.10 25.25
C GLU A 374 38.85 2.82 25.23
N LEU A 375 39.09 2.24 24.05
CA LEU A 375 39.98 1.08 23.89
C LEU A 375 41.42 1.42 24.27
N VAL A 376 41.95 2.55 23.78
CA VAL A 376 43.32 2.98 24.11
C VAL A 376 43.48 3.22 25.61
N ASP A 377 42.47 3.80 26.28
CA ASP A 377 42.49 3.97 27.74
C ASP A 377 42.46 2.66 28.51
N LYS A 378 41.62 1.70 28.08
CA LYS A 378 41.54 0.37 28.67
C LYS A 378 42.90 -0.34 28.59
N TYR A 379 43.48 -0.41 27.40
CA TYR A 379 44.75 -1.10 27.20
C TYR A 379 45.94 -0.32 27.78
N THR A 380 45.89 1.01 27.86
CA THR A 380 46.89 1.80 28.61
C THR A 380 46.90 1.40 30.08
N LYS A 381 45.72 1.28 30.72
CA LYS A 381 45.61 0.85 32.13
C LYS A 381 46.13 -0.57 32.30
N GLU A 382 45.79 -1.48 31.40
CA GLU A 382 46.27 -2.85 31.43
C GLU A 382 47.81 -2.93 31.28
N PHE A 383 48.37 -2.24 30.29
CA PHE A 383 49.81 -2.17 30.04
C PHE A 383 50.58 -1.64 31.26
N GLN A 384 50.12 -0.52 31.84
CA GLN A 384 50.72 0.06 33.05
C GLN A 384 50.58 -0.87 34.27
N ASN A 385 49.46 -1.59 34.42
CA ASN A 385 49.28 -2.55 35.51
C ASN A 385 50.20 -3.77 35.36
N ILE A 386 50.43 -4.26 34.13
CA ILE A 386 51.41 -5.31 33.85
C ILE A 386 52.79 -4.81 34.27
N LEU A 387 53.18 -3.60 33.88
CA LEU A 387 54.46 -3.02 34.27
C LEU A 387 54.62 -2.88 35.78
N LEU A 388 53.62 -2.34 36.49
CA LEU A 388 53.64 -2.24 37.95
C LEU A 388 53.78 -3.61 38.62
N LYS A 389 53.09 -4.63 38.11
CA LYS A 389 53.15 -5.99 38.63
C LYS A 389 54.51 -6.66 38.41
N TYR A 390 55.19 -6.35 37.30
CA TYR A 390 56.46 -6.99 36.93
C TYR A 390 57.69 -6.16 37.30
N ASN A 391 57.50 -4.89 37.67
CA ASN A 391 58.46 -4.06 38.40
C ASN A 391 58.49 -4.37 39.89
N ASP A 392 58.10 -5.60 40.25
CA ASP A 392 57.92 -6.00 41.62
C ASP A 392 59.24 -5.84 42.38
N VAL A 393 59.21 -4.88 43.30
CA VAL A 393 60.32 -4.43 44.14
C VAL A 393 61.00 -5.61 44.83
N LEU A 394 60.27 -6.71 45.05
CA LEU A 394 60.72 -7.91 45.73
C LEU A 394 61.82 -8.70 45.00
N LEU A 395 61.76 -8.85 43.68
CA LEU A 395 62.78 -9.60 42.92
C LEU A 395 64.02 -8.77 42.63
N GLU A 396 63.84 -7.48 42.41
CA GLU A 396 64.93 -6.52 42.30
C GLU A 396 65.72 -6.42 43.62
N LEU A 397 65.03 -6.33 44.76
CA LEU A 397 65.64 -6.38 46.08
C LEU A 397 66.41 -7.69 46.31
N LYS A 398 65.86 -8.83 45.88
CA LYS A 398 66.54 -10.13 46.00
C LYS A 398 67.83 -10.17 45.19
N LEU A 399 67.81 -9.75 43.92
CA LEU A 399 69.01 -9.73 43.08
C LEU A 399 70.07 -8.77 43.64
N ASN A 400 69.67 -7.58 44.09
CA ASN A 400 70.58 -6.60 44.67
C ASN A 400 71.19 -7.07 46.02
N LYS A 401 70.40 -7.72 46.88
CA LYS A 401 70.88 -8.30 48.14
C LYS A 401 71.90 -9.41 47.87
N LYS A 402 71.62 -10.32 46.94
CA LYS A 402 72.54 -11.41 46.57
C LYS A 402 73.82 -10.89 45.92
N PHE A 403 73.73 -9.86 45.09
CA PHE A 403 74.90 -9.16 44.53
C PHE A 403 75.78 -8.54 45.63
N SER A 404 75.17 -7.76 46.53
CA SER A 404 75.89 -7.09 47.62
C SER A 404 76.59 -8.08 48.55
N SER A 405 75.92 -9.21 48.85
CA SER A 405 76.51 -10.33 49.60
C SER A 405 77.72 -10.91 48.88
N LEU A 406 77.57 -11.28 47.60
CA LEU A 406 78.65 -11.86 46.81
C LEU A 406 79.87 -10.93 46.73
N LYS A 407 79.66 -9.63 46.50
CA LYS A 407 80.73 -8.63 46.44
C LYS A 407 81.53 -8.58 47.73
N LYS A 408 80.85 -8.54 48.88
CA LYS A 408 81.50 -8.55 50.20
C LYS A 408 82.35 -9.82 50.39
N ILE A 409 81.79 -10.98 50.04
CA ILE A 409 82.41 -12.29 50.22
C ILE A 409 83.68 -12.46 49.36
N VAL A 410 83.61 -12.05 48.10
CA VAL A 410 84.76 -12.08 47.19
C VAL A 410 85.88 -11.16 47.71
N GLN A 411 85.53 -9.98 48.23
CA GLN A 411 86.49 -9.03 48.80
C GLN A 411 87.20 -9.56 50.06
N GLU A 412 86.45 -10.18 50.98
CA GLU A 412 86.98 -10.79 52.20
C GLU A 412 87.91 -11.99 51.88
N ASN A 413 87.81 -12.56 50.67
CA ASN A 413 88.56 -13.74 50.25
C ASN A 413 89.54 -13.48 49.09
N LYS A 414 89.96 -12.23 48.89
CA LYS A 414 90.89 -11.80 47.83
C LYS A 414 92.22 -12.56 47.73
N GLU A 415 92.63 -13.24 48.81
CA GLU A 415 93.83 -14.08 48.86
C GLU A 415 93.70 -15.35 47.99
N LEU A 416 92.46 -15.80 47.72
CA LEU A 416 92.20 -16.91 46.82
C LEU A 416 92.27 -16.43 45.37
N LYS A 417 93.07 -17.11 44.55
CA LYS A 417 93.20 -16.82 43.12
C LYS A 417 91.85 -16.84 42.39
N GLU A 418 90.96 -17.75 42.80
CA GLU A 418 89.61 -17.86 42.26
C GLU A 418 88.76 -16.62 42.51
N CYS A 419 88.95 -15.92 43.65
CA CYS A 419 88.19 -14.70 43.95
C CYS A 419 88.53 -13.57 42.98
N LEU A 420 89.82 -13.39 42.65
CA LEU A 420 90.27 -12.42 41.64
C LEU A 420 89.70 -12.74 40.25
N MET A 421 89.58 -14.02 39.90
CA MET A 421 88.98 -14.45 38.64
C MET A 421 87.47 -14.21 38.62
N ILE A 422 86.78 -14.53 39.71
CA ILE A 422 85.33 -14.30 39.87
C ILE A 422 84.99 -12.81 39.80
N GLU A 423 85.77 -11.96 40.47
CA GLU A 423 85.61 -10.51 40.47
C GLU A 423 85.64 -9.94 39.04
N ASN A 424 86.58 -10.41 38.23
CA ASN A 424 86.73 -10.01 36.83
C ASN A 424 85.62 -10.58 35.93
N ILE A 425 85.27 -11.87 36.08
CA ILE A 425 84.23 -12.52 35.26
C ILE A 425 82.86 -11.87 35.50
N LEU A 426 82.50 -11.62 36.77
CA LEU A 426 81.21 -11.04 37.16
C LEU A 426 81.23 -9.51 37.21
N LYS A 427 82.38 -8.89 36.92
CA LYS A 427 82.56 -7.43 36.88
C LYS A 427 82.03 -6.71 38.13
N LEU A 428 82.29 -7.27 39.32
CA LEU A 428 81.67 -6.84 40.60
C LEU A 428 81.91 -5.36 40.97
N ASN A 429 82.93 -4.73 40.38
CA ASN A 429 83.24 -3.30 40.58
C ASN A 429 82.47 -2.35 39.66
N SER A 430 81.94 -2.85 38.54
CA SER A 430 81.22 -2.06 37.53
C SER A 430 79.75 -2.47 37.36
N TYR A 431 79.28 -3.44 38.14
CA TYR A 431 77.90 -3.91 38.08
C TYR A 431 76.93 -2.79 38.50
N ASN A 432 75.98 -2.49 37.61
CA ASN A 432 74.93 -1.51 37.84
C ASN A 432 73.57 -2.12 37.46
N LEU A 433 72.73 -2.35 38.46
CA LEU A 433 71.40 -2.92 38.26
C LEU A 433 70.45 -1.92 37.56
N ASP A 434 70.65 -0.61 37.74
CA ASP A 434 69.82 0.42 37.12
C ASP A 434 69.97 0.45 35.59
N LYS A 435 71.05 -0.14 35.04
CA LYS A 435 71.20 -0.35 33.59
C LYS A 435 70.04 -1.17 33.00
N TYR A 436 69.43 -2.05 33.78
CA TYR A 436 68.35 -2.92 33.32
C TYR A 436 66.95 -2.34 33.63
N LYS A 437 66.88 -1.18 34.30
CA LYS A 437 65.64 -0.42 34.54
C LYS A 437 65.41 0.58 33.41
N ILE A 438 64.77 0.13 32.33
CA ILE A 438 64.46 1.04 31.21
C ILE A 438 62.97 0.92 30.88
N PHE A 439 62.17 1.78 31.52
CA PHE A 439 60.91 2.24 30.95
C PHE A 439 61.09 3.71 30.61
N LYS A 440 60.91 4.04 29.34
CA LYS A 440 61.12 5.39 28.82
C LYS A 440 59.87 6.23 28.97
N PHE A 441 58.68 5.62 28.87
CA PHE A 441 57.40 6.33 28.90
C PHE A 441 56.45 5.92 30.04
N ALA A 442 56.46 4.65 30.45
CA ALA A 442 55.45 4.13 31.37
C ALA A 442 55.65 4.38 32.88
N THR A 443 56.67 5.15 33.31
CA THR A 443 57.01 5.33 34.74
C THR A 443 56.27 6.45 35.49
N ASN A 444 55.30 7.14 34.87
CA ASN A 444 54.58 8.26 35.51
C ASN A 444 53.25 7.89 36.21
N SER A 445 53.05 6.66 36.68
CA SER A 445 51.75 6.28 37.27
C SER A 445 51.58 6.53 38.78
N LYS A 446 52.61 7.02 39.50
CA LYS A 446 52.51 7.29 40.95
C LYS A 446 51.97 8.68 41.32
N LYS A 447 51.80 9.61 40.37
CA LYS A 447 51.33 10.98 40.67
C LYS A 447 50.40 11.53 39.57
N GLY A 448 49.09 11.38 39.77
CA GLY A 448 48.05 12.29 39.29
C GLY A 448 47.66 12.31 37.81
N THR A 449 48.55 12.01 36.87
CA THR A 449 48.26 12.19 35.43
C THR A 449 48.73 10.97 34.64
N ARG A 450 47.84 9.98 34.46
CA ARG A 450 48.14 8.83 33.59
C ARG A 450 48.23 9.34 32.15
N ILE A 451 49.44 9.42 31.62
CA ILE A 451 49.66 9.69 30.20
C ILE A 451 49.04 8.50 29.44
N GLN A 452 48.15 8.81 28.50
CA GLN A 452 47.59 7.83 27.58
C GLN A 452 48.73 7.31 26.70
N LEU A 453 48.95 5.99 26.69
CA LEU A 453 50.01 5.38 25.88
C LEU A 453 49.42 4.99 24.52
N ASN A 454 50.03 5.45 23.44
CA ASN A 454 49.70 4.94 22.11
C ASN A 454 50.52 3.69 21.78
N SER A 455 50.15 2.98 20.71
CA SER A 455 50.81 1.72 20.31
C SER A 455 52.32 1.89 20.09
N ASN A 456 52.76 3.01 19.52
CA ASN A 456 54.18 3.28 19.26
C ASN A 456 54.97 3.44 20.56
N MET A 457 54.41 4.17 21.54
CA MET A 457 55.03 4.33 22.87
C MET A 457 55.13 2.99 23.60
N MET A 458 54.08 2.16 23.55
CA MET A 458 54.10 0.82 24.14
C MET A 458 55.15 -0.09 23.47
N ALA A 459 55.25 -0.03 22.14
CA ALA A 459 56.24 -0.79 21.37
C ALA A 459 57.68 -0.34 21.66
N GLU A 460 57.94 0.97 21.81
CA GLU A 460 59.24 1.49 22.21
C GLU A 460 59.67 0.98 23.59
N ASP A 461 58.75 0.97 24.57
CA ASP A 461 59.02 0.44 25.92
C ASP A 461 59.28 -1.08 25.87
N ILE A 462 58.50 -1.86 25.09
CA ILE A 462 58.75 -3.30 24.91
C ILE A 462 60.10 -3.56 24.24
N ASN A 463 60.45 -2.82 23.19
CA ASN A 463 61.70 -2.99 22.47
C ASN A 463 62.91 -2.67 23.37
N SER A 464 62.79 -1.63 24.20
CA SER A 464 63.80 -1.28 25.19
C SER A 464 63.98 -2.41 26.22
N LEU A 465 62.87 -2.96 26.73
CA LEU A 465 62.90 -4.08 27.67
C LEU A 465 63.47 -5.36 27.04
N ARG A 466 63.15 -5.64 25.76
CA ARG A 466 63.66 -6.79 25.02
C ARG A 466 65.16 -6.68 24.77
N LYS A 467 65.64 -5.51 24.37
CA LYS A 467 67.08 -5.25 24.21
C LYS A 467 67.84 -5.50 25.53
N ASN A 468 67.31 -5.00 26.65
CA ASN A 468 67.89 -5.25 27.97
C ASN A 468 67.88 -6.73 28.35
N PHE A 469 66.77 -7.42 28.09
CA PHE A 469 66.65 -8.86 28.32
C PHE A 469 67.71 -9.65 27.54
N ASP A 470 67.91 -9.33 26.25
CA ASP A 470 68.89 -9.99 25.40
C ASP A 470 70.34 -9.70 25.87
N GLU A 471 70.63 -8.46 26.27
CA GLU A 471 71.93 -8.08 26.87
C GLU A 471 72.19 -8.86 28.17
N LEU A 472 71.23 -8.88 29.09
CA LEU A 472 71.35 -9.58 30.37
C LEU A 472 71.47 -11.09 30.20
N LYS A 473 70.74 -11.66 29.24
CA LYS A 473 70.81 -13.09 28.88
C LYS A 473 72.17 -13.45 28.29
N LEU A 474 72.72 -12.60 27.43
CA LEU A 474 74.07 -12.80 26.89
C LEU A 474 75.13 -12.72 28.00
N GLU A 475 75.02 -11.73 28.88
CA GLU A 475 75.90 -11.54 30.03
C GLU A 475 75.88 -12.76 30.96
N LEU A 476 74.69 -13.23 31.37
CA LEU A 476 74.54 -14.44 32.19
C LEU A 476 75.18 -15.66 31.53
N LYS A 477 75.02 -15.81 30.21
CA LYS A 477 75.63 -16.91 29.44
C LYS A 477 77.15 -16.84 29.45
N GLN A 478 77.72 -15.64 29.28
CA GLN A 478 79.17 -15.42 29.32
C GLN A 478 79.74 -15.69 30.72
N GLU A 479 79.11 -15.13 31.76
CA GLU A 479 79.49 -15.33 33.16
C GLU A 479 79.46 -16.82 33.54
N THR A 480 78.37 -17.51 33.21
CA THR A 480 78.20 -18.94 33.49
C THR A 480 79.28 -19.76 32.78
N LYS A 481 79.64 -19.42 31.53
CA LYS A 481 80.72 -20.09 30.79
C LYS A 481 82.08 -19.83 31.43
N GLY A 482 82.38 -18.58 31.79
CA GLY A 482 83.63 -18.20 32.46
C GLY A 482 83.81 -18.91 33.79
N LEU A 483 82.74 -19.03 34.58
CA LEU A 483 82.76 -19.68 35.89
C LEU A 483 82.83 -21.21 35.80
N LYS A 484 82.21 -21.84 34.79
CA LYS A 484 82.36 -23.29 34.56
C LYS A 484 83.82 -23.68 34.28
N ASN A 485 84.53 -22.87 33.51
CA ASN A 485 85.96 -23.08 33.24
C ASN A 485 86.83 -22.90 34.49
N LEU A 486 86.33 -22.17 35.50
CA LEU A 486 87.01 -21.96 36.78
C LEU A 486 86.71 -23.08 37.81
N ALA A 487 85.54 -23.71 37.73
CA ALA A 487 85.13 -24.80 38.62
C ALA A 487 85.64 -26.19 38.18
N GLY A 488 86.00 -26.34 36.90
CA GLY A 488 86.58 -27.57 36.34
C GLY A 488 88.12 -27.65 36.41
N ASN A 489 88.78 -26.60 36.90
CA ASN A 489 90.20 -26.55 37.24
C ASN A 489 90.36 -26.45 38.76
#